data_AF-A0A2T2Z1Y0-F1
#
_entry.id   AF-A0A2T2Z1Y0-F1
#
_cell.length_a   1.000
_cell.length_b   1.000
_cell.length_c   1.000
_cell.angle_alpha   90.00
_cell.angle_beta   90.00
_cell.angle_gamma   90.00
#
_symmetry.space_group_name_H-M   'P 1'
#
loop_
_entity.id
_entity.type
_entity.pdbx_description
1 polymer ?
#
loop_
_entity_poly.entity_id
_entity_poly.type
_entity_poly.pdbx_seq_one_letter_code
_entity_poly.pdbx_strand_id
1 'polypeptide(L)'
;MRVDPAAMAAYTSIANTVSQQLASAASVAAGAVDPQQLATDLGLVGADFAAKFAAAVSEHAQALSTAGKLVSAYGRGLNTYTAGVQGTDEDSAVAITRTEPRS
;
A
#
# COMPACT_ATOMS: atom_id res chain seq x y z
N MET A 1 23.42 3.09 14.02
CA MET A 1 22.69 2.03 13.27
C MET A 1 22.81 2.40 11.80
N ARG A 2 23.47 1.60 10.95
CA ARG A 2 23.54 1.88 9.50
C ARG A 2 22.36 1.19 8.83
N VAL A 3 21.63 1.96 8.05
CA VAL A 3 20.53 1.45 7.22
C VAL A 3 21.11 1.06 5.87
N ASP A 4 20.83 -0.14 5.38
CA ASP A 4 21.22 -0.57 4.04
C ASP A 4 20.30 0.10 2.99
N PRO A 5 20.81 1.02 2.14
CA PRO A 5 19.99 1.72 1.17
C PRO A 5 19.39 0.80 0.09
N ALA A 6 20.10 -0.26 -0.29
CA ALA A 6 19.62 -1.20 -1.29
C ALA A 6 18.46 -2.04 -0.73
N ALA A 7 18.57 -2.47 0.54
CA ALA A 7 17.49 -3.17 1.21
C ALA A 7 16.24 -2.28 1.37
N MET A 8 16.41 -1.01 1.76
CA MET A 8 15.29 -0.07 1.90
C MET A 8 14.61 0.26 0.57
N ALA A 9 15.39 0.39 -0.51
CA ALA A 9 14.86 0.57 -1.85
C ALA A 9 14.03 -0.66 -2.28
N ALA A 10 14.52 -1.88 -2.00
CA ALA A 10 13.80 -3.11 -2.29
C ALA A 10 12.48 -3.20 -1.51
N TYR A 11 12.48 -2.93 -0.20
CA TYR A 11 11.26 -2.95 0.61
C TYR A 11 10.25 -1.88 0.17
N THR A 12 10.72 -0.68 -0.18
CA THR A 12 9.86 0.39 -0.71
C THR A 12 9.23 -0.02 -2.05
N SER A 13 10.02 -0.63 -2.94
CA SER A 13 9.53 -1.14 -4.23
C SER A 13 8.47 -2.23 -4.03
N ILE A 14 8.73 -3.21 -3.16
CA ILE A 14 7.79 -4.29 -2.83
C ILE A 14 6.49 -3.70 -2.26
N ALA A 15 6.58 -2.77 -1.30
CA ALA A 15 5.41 -2.13 -0.71
C ALA A 15 4.58 -1.40 -1.78
N ASN A 16 5.22 -0.67 -2.70
CA ASN A 16 4.53 -0.01 -3.80
C ASN A 16 3.82 -1.03 -4.71
N THR A 17 4.51 -2.09 -5.13
CA THR A 17 3.93 -3.14 -5.96
C THR A 17 2.74 -3.82 -5.29
N VAL A 18 2.87 -4.22 -4.02
CA VAL A 18 1.78 -4.87 -3.27
C VAL A 18 0.60 -3.92 -3.09
N SER A 19 0.84 -2.63 -2.81
CA SER A 19 -0.23 -1.65 -2.69
C SER A 19 -1.02 -1.47 -4.00
N GLN A 20 -0.33 -1.48 -5.14
CA GLN A 20 -0.96 -1.42 -6.47
C GLN A 20 -1.74 -2.69 -6.78
N GLN A 21 -1.20 -3.87 -6.47
CA GLN A 21 -1.90 -5.13 -6.65
C GLN A 21 -3.19 -5.20 -5.83
N LEU A 22 -3.15 -4.74 -4.57
CA LEU A 22 -4.32 -4.66 -3.70
C LEU A 22 -5.36 -3.65 -4.23
N ALA A 23 -4.93 -2.51 -4.75
CA ALA A 23 -5.83 -1.54 -5.39
C ALA A 23 -6.50 -2.11 -6.66
N SER A 24 -5.73 -2.82 -7.50
CA SER A 24 -6.27 -3.51 -8.67
C SER A 24 -7.26 -4.61 -8.28
N ALA A 25 -6.93 -5.42 -7.27
CA ALA A 25 -7.83 -6.45 -6.76
C ALA A 25 -9.13 -5.86 -6.18
N ALA A 26 -9.04 -4.73 -5.46
CA ALA A 26 -10.22 -4.01 -4.97
C ALA A 26 -11.12 -3.53 -6.12
N SER A 27 -10.52 -2.98 -7.19
CA SER A 27 -11.25 -2.53 -8.38
C SER A 27 -11.97 -3.68 -9.08
N VAL A 28 -11.26 -4.80 -9.28
CA VAL A 28 -11.83 -6.02 -9.87
C VAL A 28 -12.96 -6.56 -9.01
N ALA A 29 -12.78 -6.66 -7.70
CA ALA A 29 -13.81 -7.14 -6.79
C ALA A 29 -15.06 -6.24 -6.79
N ALA A 30 -14.89 -4.91 -6.77
CA ALA A 30 -16.00 -3.96 -6.81
C ALA A 30 -16.82 -4.06 -8.11
N GLY A 31 -16.18 -4.39 -9.24
CA GLY A 31 -16.83 -4.59 -10.54
C GLY A 31 -17.26 -6.03 -10.83
N ALA A 32 -16.97 -6.99 -9.95
CA ALA A 32 -17.20 -8.41 -10.23
C ALA A 32 -18.67 -8.82 -10.17
N VAL A 33 -19.52 -8.01 -9.54
CA VAL A 33 -20.93 -8.34 -9.30
C VAL A 33 -21.81 -7.17 -9.66
N ASP A 34 -22.75 -7.40 -10.57
CA ASP A 34 -23.92 -6.54 -10.78
C ASP A 34 -25.05 -7.06 -9.87
N PRO A 35 -25.42 -6.32 -8.79
CA PRO A 35 -26.44 -6.78 -7.85
C PRO A 35 -27.83 -6.90 -8.50
N GLN A 36 -28.11 -6.07 -9.50
CA GLN A 36 -29.41 -5.99 -10.14
C GLN A 36 -29.59 -7.15 -11.13
N GLN A 37 -28.53 -7.47 -11.88
CA GLN A 37 -28.50 -8.66 -12.72
C GLN A 37 -28.52 -9.94 -11.89
N LEU A 38 -27.74 -10.03 -10.82
CA LEU A 38 -27.72 -11.18 -9.92
C LEU A 38 -29.09 -11.44 -9.26
N ALA A 39 -29.78 -10.39 -8.81
CA ALA A 39 -31.13 -10.52 -8.26
C ALA A 39 -32.15 -10.96 -9.34
N THR A 40 -31.97 -10.53 -10.59
CA THR A 40 -32.82 -10.94 -11.72
C THR A 40 -32.63 -12.43 -12.02
N ASP A 41 -31.39 -12.90 -12.07
CA ASP A 41 -31.06 -14.29 -12.39
C ASP A 41 -31.52 -15.28 -11.31
N LEU A 42 -31.49 -14.86 -10.04
CA LEU A 42 -31.88 -15.69 -8.89
C LEU A 42 -33.38 -15.62 -8.55
N GLY A 43 -34.08 -14.62 -9.08
CA GLY A 43 -35.50 -14.38 -8.81
C GLY A 43 -35.83 -14.11 -7.33
N LEU A 44 -37.13 -14.12 -7.02
CA LEU A 44 -37.66 -13.76 -5.69
C LEU A 44 -37.07 -14.59 -4.53
N VAL A 45 -36.72 -15.85 -4.77
CA VAL A 45 -36.20 -16.74 -3.73
C VAL A 45 -34.75 -16.41 -3.36
N GLY A 46 -33.95 -15.95 -4.33
CA GLY A 46 -32.54 -15.63 -4.10
C GLY A 46 -32.23 -14.15 -3.92
N ALA A 47 -33.25 -13.28 -3.88
CA ALA A 47 -33.06 -11.83 -3.73
C ALA A 47 -32.29 -11.45 -2.44
N ASP A 48 -32.58 -12.12 -1.33
CA ASP A 48 -31.89 -11.87 -0.06
C ASP A 48 -30.43 -12.37 -0.08
N PHE A 49 -30.17 -13.47 -0.78
CA PHE A 49 -28.81 -13.93 -1.04
C PHE A 49 -28.06 -12.93 -1.94
N ALA A 50 -28.67 -12.47 -3.03
CA ALA A 50 -28.06 -11.52 -3.97
C ALA A 50 -27.64 -10.23 -3.25
N ALA A 51 -28.51 -9.71 -2.38
CA ALA A 51 -28.22 -8.53 -1.58
C ALA A 51 -27.04 -8.77 -0.61
N LYS A 52 -27.05 -9.87 0.14
CA LYS A 52 -25.97 -10.22 1.08
C LYS A 52 -24.64 -10.47 0.37
N PHE A 53 -24.68 -11.14 -0.78
CA PHE A 53 -23.49 -11.42 -1.57
C PHE A 53 -22.89 -10.14 -2.16
N ALA A 54 -23.72 -9.27 -2.74
CA ALA A 54 -23.26 -7.96 -3.23
C ALA A 54 -22.66 -7.10 -2.10
N ALA A 55 -23.27 -7.11 -0.92
CA ALA A 55 -22.72 -6.43 0.26
C ALA A 55 -21.36 -7.00 0.68
N ALA A 56 -21.22 -8.32 0.75
CA ALA A 56 -19.96 -8.98 1.10
C ALA A 56 -18.85 -8.70 0.07
N VAL A 57 -19.17 -8.65 -1.22
CA VAL A 57 -18.22 -8.30 -2.28
C VAL A 57 -17.76 -6.85 -2.17
N SER A 58 -18.67 -5.92 -1.87
CA SER A 58 -18.34 -4.52 -1.60
C SER A 58 -17.45 -4.37 -0.37
N GLU A 59 -17.75 -5.07 0.72
CA GLU A 59 -16.94 -5.09 1.94
C GLU A 59 -15.54 -5.65 1.67
N HIS A 60 -15.44 -6.73 0.88
CA HIS A 60 -14.16 -7.31 0.49
C HIS A 60 -13.32 -6.33 -0.34
N ALA A 61 -13.92 -5.64 -1.31
CA ALA A 61 -13.24 -4.61 -2.09
C ALA A 61 -12.72 -3.45 -1.19
N GLN A 62 -13.51 -3.03 -0.20
CA GLN A 62 -13.09 -2.02 0.77
C GLN A 62 -11.93 -2.48 1.65
N ALA A 63 -11.96 -3.75 2.09
CA ALA A 63 -10.88 -4.34 2.87
C ALA A 63 -9.57 -4.38 2.08
N LEU A 64 -9.61 -4.81 0.80
CA LEU A 64 -8.45 -4.80 -0.10
C LEU A 64 -7.91 -3.38 -0.32
N SER A 65 -8.79 -2.40 -0.54
CA SER A 65 -8.40 -0.99 -0.67
C SER A 65 -7.70 -0.48 0.59
N THR A 66 -8.24 -0.83 1.77
CA THR A 66 -7.67 -0.45 3.07
C THR A 66 -6.30 -1.08 3.28
N ALA A 67 -6.16 -2.37 3.00
CA ALA A 67 -4.87 -3.05 3.04
C ALA A 67 -3.84 -2.38 2.11
N GLY A 68 -4.24 -2.03 0.87
CA GLY A 68 -3.38 -1.32 -0.08
C GLY A 68 -2.91 0.04 0.46
N LYS A 69 -3.79 0.81 1.09
CA LYS A 69 -3.45 2.09 1.74
C LYS A 69 -2.45 1.91 2.88
N LEU A 70 -2.63 0.88 3.72
CA LEU A 70 -1.71 0.57 4.82
C LEU A 70 -0.33 0.18 4.30
N VAL A 71 -0.24 -0.68 3.29
CA VAL A 71 1.03 -1.07 2.67
C VAL A 71 1.72 0.14 2.01
N SER A 72 0.95 1.01 1.34
CA SER A 72 1.49 2.26 0.78
C SER A 72 2.01 3.19 1.86
N ALA A 73 1.32 3.30 3.01
CA ALA A 73 1.79 4.08 4.15
C ALA A 73 3.09 3.52 4.74
N TYR A 74 3.21 2.19 4.83
CA TYR A 74 4.45 1.52 5.21
C TYR A 74 5.61 1.86 4.27
N GLY A 75 5.41 1.75 2.95
CA GLY A 75 6.41 2.11 1.95
C GLY A 75 6.85 3.58 2.05
N ARG A 76 5.91 4.52 2.28
CA ARG A 76 6.24 5.93 2.53
C ARG A 76 7.09 6.10 3.79
N GLY A 77 6.75 5.41 4.88
CA GLY A 77 7.51 5.45 6.13
C GLY A 77 8.96 5.01 5.96
N LEU A 78 9.20 3.92 5.23
CA LEU A 78 10.56 3.45 4.91
C LEU A 78 11.36 4.49 4.11
N ASN A 79 10.73 5.11 3.13
CA ASN A 79 11.38 6.13 2.30
C ASN A 79 11.75 7.38 3.13
N THR A 80 10.81 7.88 3.95
CA THR A 80 11.06 9.01 4.86
C THR A 80 12.17 8.71 5.86
N TYR A 81 12.18 7.51 6.44
CA TYR A 81 13.22 7.09 7.37
C TYR A 81 14.60 7.05 6.70
N THR A 82 14.68 6.47 5.49
CA THR A 82 15.94 6.38 4.73
C THR A 82 16.49 7.76 4.38
N ALA A 83 15.63 8.67 3.91
CA ALA A 83 16.03 10.05 3.62
C ALA A 83 16.55 10.79 4.86
N GLY A 84 15.92 10.59 6.02
CA GLY A 84 16.36 11.20 7.27
C GLY A 84 17.74 10.71 7.73
N VAL A 85 18.04 9.41 7.56
CA VAL A 85 19.35 8.84 7.88
C VAL A 85 20.42 9.39 6.94
N GLN A 86 20.15 9.43 5.63
CA GLN A 86 21.09 9.99 4.64
C GLN A 86 21.42 11.47 4.91
N GLY A 87 20.41 12.30 5.20
CA GLY A 87 20.64 13.71 5.53
C GLY A 87 21.48 13.90 6.80
N THR A 88 21.26 13.06 7.82
CA THR A 88 22.05 13.10 9.06
C THR A 88 23.52 12.73 8.82
N ASP A 89 23.77 11.73 7.96
CA ASP A 89 25.13 11.33 7.57
C ASP A 89 25.83 12.44 6.78
N GLU A 90 25.14 13.10 5.84
CA GLU A 90 25.67 14.23 5.07
C GLU A 90 26.02 15.43 5.96
N ASP A 91 25.12 15.83 6.87
CA ASP A 91 25.36 16.92 7.82
C ASP A 91 26.56 16.63 8.74
N SER A 92 26.67 15.37 9.19
CA SER A 92 27.79 14.90 10.00
C SER A 92 29.10 14.92 9.21
N ALA A 93 29.09 14.49 7.95
CA ALA A 93 30.27 14.52 7.08
C ALA A 93 30.73 15.97 6.81
N VAL A 94 29.80 16.91 6.62
CA VAL A 94 30.10 18.35 6.47
C VAL A 94 30.69 18.93 7.76
N ALA A 95 30.16 18.55 8.92
CA ALA A 95 30.68 18.99 10.22
C ALA A 95 32.10 18.46 10.48
N ILE A 96 32.38 17.20 10.14
CA ILE A 96 33.73 16.61 10.21
C ILE A 96 34.67 17.33 9.25
N THR A 97 34.27 17.53 7.99
CA THR A 97 35.09 18.24 6.99
C THR A 97 35.43 19.67 7.42
N ARG A 98 34.54 20.36 8.15
CA ARG A 98 34.83 21.70 8.71
C ARG A 98 35.80 21.68 9.89
N THR A 99 35.89 20.57 10.61
CA THR A 99 36.70 20.43 11.83
C THR A 99 38.03 19.75 11.58
N GLU A 100 38.24 19.10 10.43
CA GLU A 100 39.56 18.67 9.97
C GLU A 100 40.43 19.88 9.59
N PRO A 101 41.52 20.17 10.33
CA PRO A 101 42.49 21.16 9.90
C PRO A 101 43.17 20.64 8.63
N ARG A 102 43.19 21.47 7.57
CA ARG A 102 44.07 21.25 6.41
C ARG A 102 45.49 21.03 6.93
N SER A 103 45.94 19.77 6.90
CA SER A 103 47.30 19.34 7.22
C SER A 103 48.11 19.26 5.93
#